data_AF-A0A6P0YI11-F1
#
_entry.id   AF-A0A6P0YI11-F1
#
_cell.length_a   1.000
_cell.length_b   1.000
_cell.length_c   1.000
_cell.angle_alpha   90.00
_cell.angle_beta   90.00
_cell.angle_gamma   90.00
#
_symmetry.space_group_name_H-M   'P 1'
#
loop_
_entity.id
_entity.type
_entity.pdbx_description
1 polymer ?
#
loop_
_entity_poly.entity_id
_entity_poly.type
_entity_poly.pdbx_seq_one_letter_code
_entity_poly.pdbx_strand_id
1 'polypeptide(L)'
;RRPGSVNIAQPVSTNAYGVQMSWRAADWVTINGFGMYLDGKLIGLGDFEQWSYGANLAFPDLFKEGSLGGIVVGREPYMNELDVPTGLASGLRQDMSWHIEAFYKYQVTDNISITPGVTVITNANQDDDNDELIIGTIRTTFQF
;
A
#
# COMPACT_ATOMS: atom_id res chain seq x y z
N ARG A 1 21.73 -17.66 37.75
CA ARG A 1 22.05 -16.83 36.57
C ARG A 1 21.07 -17.20 35.47
N ARG A 2 20.09 -16.34 35.14
CA ARG A 2 19.20 -16.55 33.99
C ARG A 2 19.90 -16.04 32.73
N PRO A 3 19.86 -16.76 31.59
CA PRO A 3 20.37 -16.25 30.32
C PRO A 3 19.60 -14.99 29.92
N GLY A 4 20.32 -14.03 29.33
CA GLY A 4 19.85 -12.66 29.07
C GLY A 4 18.56 -12.61 28.27
N SER A 5 17.59 -11.86 28.80
CA SER A 5 16.49 -11.29 28.05
C SER A 5 17.06 -10.38 26.95
N VAL A 6 16.88 -10.76 25.68
CA VAL A 6 17.12 -9.86 24.54
C VAL A 6 16.17 -8.68 24.70
N ASN A 7 16.72 -7.49 24.89
CA ASN A 7 15.93 -6.27 24.92
C ASN A 7 15.52 -5.95 23.48
N ILE A 8 14.29 -6.30 23.13
CA ILE A 8 13.70 -6.07 21.79
C ILE A 8 13.31 -4.61 21.55
N ALA A 9 13.46 -3.72 22.53
CA ALA A 9 13.32 -2.28 22.35
C ALA A 9 14.66 -1.68 21.91
N GLN A 10 15.06 -1.97 20.67
CA GLN A 10 16.20 -1.28 20.05
C GLN A 10 15.73 0.11 19.59
N PRO A 11 16.42 1.19 19.95
CA PRO A 11 16.16 2.51 19.39
C PRO A 11 16.30 2.45 17.86
N VAL A 12 15.32 2.97 17.14
CA VAL A 12 15.32 3.01 15.67
C VAL A 12 15.45 4.46 15.20
N SER A 13 16.31 4.69 14.22
CA SER A 13 16.40 5.95 13.49
C SER A 13 16.11 5.70 12.01
N THR A 14 15.45 6.63 11.35
CA THR A 14 14.96 6.41 9.99
C THR A 14 14.98 7.69 9.17
N ASN A 15 15.39 7.58 7.90
CA ASN A 15 15.22 8.59 6.87
C ASN A 15 14.20 8.09 5.85
N ALA A 16 13.22 8.92 5.51
CA ALA A 16 12.20 8.59 4.53
C ALA A 16 12.28 9.53 3.32
N TYR A 17 12.23 8.95 2.13
CA TYR A 17 12.29 9.62 0.85
C TYR A 17 11.08 9.21 0.02
N GLY A 18 10.52 10.14 -0.75
CA GLY A 18 9.35 9.83 -1.56
C GLY A 18 9.20 10.75 -2.76
N VAL A 19 8.58 10.20 -3.79
CA VAL A 19 8.18 10.89 -5.02
C VAL A 19 6.71 10.62 -5.29
N GLN A 20 6.00 11.62 -5.80
CA GLN A 20 4.60 11.51 -6.18
C GLN A 20 4.39 12.24 -7.49
N MET A 21 3.55 11.69 -8.35
CA MET A 21 3.14 12.29 -9.62
C MET A 21 1.63 12.24 -9.76
N SER A 22 1.08 13.29 -10.34
CA SER A 22 -0.30 13.35 -10.78
C SER A 22 -0.34 14.03 -12.14
N TRP A 23 -0.92 13.35 -13.12
CA TRP A 23 -0.99 13.83 -14.48
C TRP A 23 -2.37 13.55 -15.07
N ARG A 24 -3.08 14.62 -15.43
CA ARG A 24 -4.29 14.52 -16.24
C ARG A 24 -3.88 14.34 -17.71
N ALA A 25 -3.77 13.08 -18.13
CA ALA A 25 -3.33 12.72 -19.48
C ALA A 25 -4.35 13.12 -20.55
N ALA A 26 -5.64 13.11 -20.20
CA ALA A 26 -6.72 13.71 -21.00
C ALA A 26 -7.88 14.12 -20.09
N ASP A 27 -8.91 14.77 -20.65
CA ASP A 27 -10.05 15.20 -19.84
C ASP A 27 -10.77 14.05 -19.11
N TRP A 28 -10.72 12.85 -19.69
CA TRP A 28 -11.37 11.63 -19.22
C TRP A 28 -10.44 10.66 -18.45
N VAL A 29 -9.15 10.98 -18.30
CA VAL A 29 -8.20 10.11 -17.58
C VAL A 29 -7.11 10.88 -16.84
N THR A 30 -6.97 10.53 -15.57
CA THR A 30 -5.89 10.98 -14.68
C THR A 30 -5.05 9.78 -14.25
N ILE A 31 -3.73 9.94 -14.33
CA ILE A 31 -2.74 8.96 -13.91
C ILE A 31 -2.05 9.53 -12.67
N ASN A 32 -1.98 8.75 -11.61
CA ASN A 32 -1.24 9.10 -10.41
C ASN A 32 -0.24 8.00 -10.11
N GLY A 33 0.84 8.35 -9.43
CA GLY A 33 1.78 7.36 -8.95
C GLY A 33 2.62 7.89 -7.81
N PHE A 34 3.16 6.97 -7.02
CA PHE A 34 4.09 7.30 -5.95
C PHE A 34 5.14 6.21 -5.79
N GLY A 35 6.26 6.59 -5.20
CA GLY A 35 7.29 5.70 -4.70
C GLY A 35 7.83 6.25 -3.39
N MET A 36 8.07 5.37 -2.43
CA MET A 36 8.60 5.68 -1.12
C MET A 36 9.73 4.71 -0.81
N TYR A 37 10.80 5.26 -0.26
CA TYR A 37 11.97 4.55 0.21
C TYR A 37 12.25 4.97 1.64
N LEU A 38 12.58 4.01 2.47
CA LEU A 38 12.87 4.22 3.88
C LEU A 38 14.16 3.48 4.22
N ASP A 39 15.13 4.25 4.68
CA ASP A 39 16.43 3.79 5.18
C ASP A 39 16.42 3.87 6.70
N GLY A 40 16.49 2.71 7.34
CA GLY A 40 16.32 2.54 8.77
C GLY A 40 17.56 1.95 9.44
N LYS A 41 17.85 2.42 10.64
CA LYS A 41 18.94 1.91 11.48
C LYS A 41 18.41 1.44 12.83
N LEU A 42 18.63 0.17 13.12
CA LEU A 42 18.44 -0.42 14.44
C LEU A 42 19.71 -0.14 15.26
N ILE A 43 19.67 0.87 16.13
CA ILE A 43 20.85 1.39 16.83
C ILE A 43 21.49 0.28 17.67
N GLY A 44 22.71 -0.12 17.28
CA GLY A 44 23.47 -1.17 17.95
C GLY A 44 23.17 -2.60 17.46
N LEU A 45 22.32 -2.76 16.45
CA LEU A 45 21.92 -4.07 15.92
C LEU A 45 22.12 -4.21 14.41
N GLY A 46 21.86 -3.18 13.60
CA GLY A 46 21.90 -3.30 12.14
C GLY A 46 21.17 -2.18 11.41
N ASP A 47 20.92 -2.40 10.12
CA ASP A 47 20.16 -1.52 9.25
C ASP A 47 19.14 -2.28 8.41
N PHE A 48 18.18 -1.55 7.86
CA PHE A 48 17.08 -2.08 7.09
C PHE A 48 16.61 -1.10 6.02
N GLU A 49 16.16 -1.64 4.90
CA GLU A 49 15.63 -0.88 3.78
C GLU A 49 14.19 -1.31 3.49
N GLN A 50 13.28 -0.34 3.36
CA GLN A 50 11.88 -0.60 3.05
C GLN A 50 11.40 0.23 1.86
N TRP A 51 10.62 -0.40 0.99
CA TRP A 51 10.07 0.23 -0.22
C TRP A 51 8.55 0.12 -0.26
N SER A 52 7.88 1.11 -0.82
CA SER A 52 6.46 1.06 -1.21
C SER A 52 6.25 1.90 -2.45
N TYR A 53 5.38 1.44 -3.35
CA TYR A 53 5.08 2.18 -4.57
C TYR A 53 3.71 1.80 -5.09
N GLY A 54 3.12 2.66 -5.91
CA GLY A 54 1.84 2.38 -6.51
C GLY A 54 1.49 3.36 -7.60
N ALA A 55 0.47 3.00 -8.37
CA ALA A 55 -0.13 3.81 -9.39
C ALA A 55 -1.64 3.74 -9.28
N ASN A 56 -2.33 4.80 -9.68
CA ASN A 56 -3.75 4.76 -9.92
C ASN A 56 -4.11 5.36 -11.28
N LEU A 57 -5.15 4.80 -11.87
CA LEU A 57 -5.86 5.35 -13.00
C LEU A 57 -7.24 5.78 -12.53
N ALA A 58 -7.62 7.02 -12.82
CA ALA A 58 -8.90 7.59 -12.48
C ALA A 58 -9.59 8.08 -13.75
N PHE A 59 -10.85 7.69 -13.92
CA PHE A 59 -11.68 7.96 -15.10
C PHE A 59 -12.88 8.81 -14.70
N PRO A 60 -12.76 10.15 -14.66
CA PRO A 60 -13.87 11.04 -14.38
C PRO A 60 -14.97 10.90 -15.42
N ASP A 61 -16.22 11.01 -14.98
CA ASP A 61 -17.44 10.95 -15.80
C ASP A 61 -17.59 9.66 -16.61
N LEU A 62 -16.93 8.58 -16.19
CA LEU A 62 -17.03 7.27 -16.83
C LEU A 62 -18.47 6.76 -16.74
N PHE A 63 -19.10 6.49 -17.89
CA PHE A 63 -20.50 6.06 -18.06
C PHE A 63 -21.60 7.01 -17.57
N LYS A 64 -21.34 7.89 -16.61
CA LYS A 64 -22.28 8.87 -16.09
C LYS A 64 -21.56 10.11 -15.57
N GLU A 65 -22.08 11.28 -15.92
CA GLU A 65 -21.63 12.57 -15.40
C GLU A 65 -21.64 12.62 -13.86
N GLY A 66 -20.59 13.17 -13.28
CA GLY A 66 -20.34 13.23 -11.83
C GLY A 66 -19.81 11.92 -11.22
N SER A 67 -19.82 10.82 -11.98
CA SER A 67 -19.31 9.52 -11.53
C SER A 67 -17.80 9.41 -11.75
N LEU A 68 -17.16 8.43 -11.11
CA LEU A 68 -15.71 8.22 -11.19
C LEU A 68 -15.38 6.73 -11.13
N GLY A 69 -14.71 6.21 -12.16
CA GLY A 69 -14.06 4.90 -12.11
C GLY A 69 -12.62 5.02 -11.65
N GLY A 70 -12.14 4.05 -10.88
CA GLY A 70 -10.75 4.04 -10.43
C GLY A 70 -10.17 2.64 -10.36
N ILE A 71 -8.89 2.52 -10.71
CA ILE A 71 -8.07 1.31 -10.52
C ILE A 71 -6.79 1.74 -9.80
N VAL A 72 -6.44 1.02 -8.74
CA VAL A 72 -5.20 1.21 -7.98
C VAL A 72 -4.41 -0.08 -8.04
N VAL A 73 -3.12 0.02 -8.30
CA VAL A 73 -2.19 -1.11 -8.20
C VAL A 73 -0.94 -0.62 -7.49
N GLY A 74 -0.50 -1.35 -6.48
CA GLY A 74 0.70 -1.01 -5.77
C GLY A 74 1.20 -2.12 -4.88
N ARG A 75 2.21 -1.78 -4.10
CA ARG A 75 2.79 -2.63 -3.09
C ARG A 75 2.75 -1.93 -1.75
N GLU A 76 2.21 -2.67 -0.79
CA GLU A 76 2.32 -2.30 0.61
C GLU A 76 3.81 -2.30 1.02
N PRO A 77 4.18 -1.55 2.07
CA PRO A 77 5.58 -1.43 2.44
C PRO A 77 6.21 -2.79 2.74
N TYR A 78 7.28 -3.12 2.03
CA TYR A 78 8.00 -4.38 2.20
C TYR A 78 9.47 -4.12 2.54
N MET A 79 10.03 -4.98 3.39
CA MET A 79 11.45 -4.97 3.73
C MET A 79 12.26 -5.58 2.59
N ASN A 80 13.12 -4.80 1.96
CA ASN A 80 13.97 -5.25 0.85
C ASN A 80 15.30 -5.81 1.35
N GLU A 81 15.89 -5.16 2.36
CA GLU A 81 17.14 -5.57 2.99
C GLU A 81 17.02 -5.45 4.51
N LEU A 82 17.62 -6.40 5.23
CA LEU A 82 17.83 -6.34 6.67
C LEU A 82 19.19 -6.94 6.97
N ASP A 83 20.15 -6.12 7.38
CA ASP A 83 21.47 -6.57 7.83
C ASP A 83 21.52 -6.59 9.36
N VAL A 84 21.34 -7.78 9.95
CA VAL A 84 21.43 -8.02 11.40
C VAL A 84 22.25 -9.30 11.68
N PRO A 85 22.88 -9.45 12.86
CA PRO A 85 23.68 -10.62 13.20
C PRO A 85 22.97 -11.96 12.91
N THR A 86 23.72 -12.89 12.31
CA THR A 86 23.24 -14.23 11.92
C THR A 86 22.49 -14.93 13.06
N GLY A 87 21.20 -15.23 12.83
CA GLY A 87 20.28 -15.83 13.80
C GLY A 87 19.10 -14.94 14.21
N LEU A 88 19.14 -13.64 13.91
CA LEU A 88 18.01 -12.71 14.11
C LEU A 88 17.26 -12.36 12.81
N ALA A 89 17.90 -12.57 11.65
CA ALA A 89 17.29 -12.36 10.33
C ALA A 89 16.46 -13.55 9.82
N SER A 90 16.49 -14.69 10.53
CA SER A 90 15.79 -15.92 10.13
C SER A 90 14.28 -15.76 10.27
N GLY A 91 13.61 -15.39 9.17
CA GLY A 91 12.15 -15.25 9.13
C GLY A 91 11.64 -14.10 8.25
N LEU A 92 12.50 -13.23 7.75
CA LEU A 92 12.09 -12.25 6.76
C LEU A 92 11.97 -12.93 5.38
N ARG A 93 10.77 -13.41 5.08
CA ARG A 93 10.40 -13.78 3.71
C ARG A 93 10.17 -12.50 2.93
N GLN A 94 10.79 -12.37 1.77
CA GLN A 94 10.65 -11.22 0.88
C GLN A 94 9.56 -11.51 -0.16
N ASP A 95 8.45 -12.12 0.28
CA ASP A 95 7.43 -12.57 -0.64
C ASP A 95 6.59 -11.36 -1.08
N MET A 96 6.42 -11.27 -2.40
CA MET A 96 5.90 -10.09 -3.05
C MET A 96 4.39 -9.99 -2.82
N SER A 97 3.93 -9.03 -2.01
CA SER A 97 2.50 -8.72 -1.84
C SER A 97 2.07 -7.57 -2.75
N TRP A 98 1.07 -7.82 -3.58
CA TRP A 98 0.42 -6.82 -4.43
C TRP A 98 -0.93 -6.42 -3.86
N HIS A 99 -1.19 -5.12 -3.89
CA HIS A 99 -2.47 -4.50 -3.58
C HIS A 99 -3.11 -4.03 -4.88
N ILE A 100 -4.27 -4.57 -5.22
CA ILE A 100 -5.05 -4.21 -6.42
C ILE A 100 -6.44 -3.78 -5.96
N GLU A 101 -6.88 -2.59 -6.32
CA GLU A 101 -8.24 -2.12 -6.04
C GLU A 101 -8.90 -1.65 -7.33
N ALA A 102 -10.18 -1.96 -7.49
CA ALA A 102 -11.04 -1.34 -8.49
C ALA A 102 -12.31 -0.83 -7.81
N PHE A 103 -12.71 0.39 -8.13
CA PHE A 103 -13.93 0.98 -7.57
C PHE A 103 -14.66 1.83 -8.61
N TYR A 104 -15.94 2.07 -8.35
CA TYR A 104 -16.75 2.95 -9.18
C TYR A 104 -17.69 3.78 -8.32
N LYS A 105 -17.43 5.08 -8.21
CA LYS A 105 -18.33 6.03 -7.55
C LYS A 105 -19.46 6.38 -8.50
N TYR A 106 -20.63 5.80 -8.28
CA TYR A 106 -21.85 6.14 -8.99
C TYR A 106 -22.55 7.33 -8.33
N GLN A 107 -22.69 8.42 -9.08
CA GLN A 107 -23.39 9.62 -8.61
C GLN A 107 -24.91 9.41 -8.74
N VAL A 108 -25.62 9.32 -7.61
CA VAL A 108 -27.08 9.10 -7.58
C VAL A 108 -27.80 10.44 -7.77
N THR A 109 -27.42 11.43 -6.97
CA THR A 109 -27.85 12.83 -7.01
C THR A 109 -26.65 13.73 -6.73
N ASP A 110 -26.77 15.06 -6.81
CA ASP A 110 -25.66 15.98 -6.50
C ASP A 110 -25.10 15.82 -5.08
N ASN A 111 -25.91 15.29 -4.15
CA ASN A 111 -25.58 15.14 -2.74
C ASN A 111 -25.36 13.69 -2.30
N ILE A 112 -25.66 12.70 -3.14
CA ILE A 112 -25.62 11.28 -2.78
C ILE A 112 -24.82 10.50 -3.83
N SER A 113 -23.84 9.73 -3.35
CA SER A 113 -23.09 8.79 -4.18
C SER A 113 -22.95 7.43 -3.51
N ILE A 114 -22.85 6.39 -4.34
CA ILE A 114 -22.60 5.00 -3.92
C ILE A 114 -21.36 4.52 -4.64
N THR A 115 -20.40 3.99 -3.91
CA THR A 115 -19.11 3.51 -4.43
C THR A 115 -18.93 2.04 -4.06
N PRO A 116 -19.37 1.10 -4.91
CA PRO A 116 -18.87 -0.26 -4.87
C PRO A 116 -17.38 -0.30 -5.20
N GLY A 117 -16.67 -1.21 -4.56
CA GLY A 117 -15.27 -1.51 -4.85
C GLY A 117 -14.90 -2.93 -4.48
N VAL A 118 -13.80 -3.40 -5.07
CA VAL A 118 -13.17 -4.67 -4.75
C VAL A 118 -11.68 -4.44 -4.58
N THR A 119 -11.12 -4.98 -3.50
CA THR A 119 -9.69 -4.98 -3.22
C THR A 119 -9.20 -6.41 -3.17
N VAL A 120 -8.06 -6.67 -3.80
CA VAL A 120 -7.36 -7.95 -3.79
C VAL A 120 -5.96 -7.71 -3.27
N ILE A 121 -5.58 -8.46 -2.24
CA ILE A 121 -4.22 -8.46 -1.68
C ILE A 121 -3.66 -9.86 -1.86
N THR A 122 -2.61 -9.98 -2.68
CA THR A 122 -1.89 -11.25 -2.90
C THR A 122 -0.87 -11.45 -1.80
N ASN A 123 -0.59 -12.71 -1.45
CA ASN A 123 0.40 -13.09 -0.44
C ASN A 123 0.22 -12.27 0.85
N ALA A 124 -0.99 -12.34 1.42
CA ALA A 124 -1.34 -11.57 2.61
C ALA A 124 -0.30 -11.84 3.72
N ASN A 125 0.11 -10.81 4.45
CA ASN A 125 1.22 -10.88 5.43
C ASN A 125 2.60 -11.18 4.80
N GLN A 126 2.78 -10.95 3.49
CA GLN A 126 4.03 -11.19 2.77
C GLN A 126 4.54 -12.63 2.87
N ASP A 127 3.62 -13.57 2.75
CA ASP A 127 3.90 -15.00 2.74
C ASP A 127 3.24 -15.60 1.50
N ASP A 128 4.03 -16.20 0.61
CA ASP A 128 3.53 -16.83 -0.63
C ASP A 128 2.75 -18.13 -0.41
N ASP A 129 2.79 -18.68 0.81
CA ASP A 129 1.95 -19.80 1.22
C ASP A 129 0.54 -19.36 1.66
N ASN A 130 0.26 -18.05 1.75
CA ASN A 130 -1.04 -17.53 2.13
C ASN A 130 -1.95 -17.28 0.92
N ASP A 131 -3.22 -17.70 1.05
CA ASP A 131 -4.27 -17.42 0.07
C ASP A 131 -4.47 -15.92 -0.17
N GLU A 132 -4.90 -15.56 -1.38
CA GLU A 132 -5.25 -14.20 -1.75
C GLU A 132 -6.44 -13.69 -0.92
N LEU A 133 -6.35 -12.45 -0.41
CA LEU A 133 -7.42 -11.80 0.34
C LEU A 133 -8.27 -10.95 -0.61
N ILE A 134 -9.55 -11.28 -0.76
CA ILE A 134 -10.51 -10.52 -1.56
C ILE A 134 -11.51 -9.82 -0.64
N ILE A 135 -11.64 -8.50 -0.79
CA ILE A 135 -12.50 -7.65 0.02
C ILE A 135 -13.48 -6.92 -0.89
N GLY A 136 -14.78 -7.17 -0.72
CA GLY A 136 -15.84 -6.37 -1.33
C GLY A 136 -16.24 -5.20 -0.44
N THR A 137 -16.37 -4.01 -1.01
CA THR A 137 -16.77 -2.81 -0.27
C THR A 137 -17.93 -2.09 -0.97
N ILE A 138 -18.80 -1.47 -0.16
CA ILE A 138 -19.81 -0.52 -0.65
C ILE A 138 -19.77 0.68 0.29
N ARG A 139 -19.48 1.86 -0.27
CA ARG A 139 -19.48 3.13 0.47
C ARG A 139 -20.58 4.04 -0.04
N THR A 140 -21.45 4.49 0.85
CA THR A 140 -22.44 5.53 0.52
C THR A 140 -22.00 6.85 1.15
N THR A 141 -22.00 7.93 0.37
CA THR A 141 -21.60 9.26 0.83
C THR A 141 -22.75 10.24 0.65
N PHE A 142 -23.06 10.98 1.71
CA PHE A 142 -24.07 12.04 1.75
C PHE A 142 -23.36 13.37 2.02
N GLN A 143 -23.65 14.40 1.23
CA GLN A 143 -23.13 15.76 1.39
C GLN A 143 -24.30 16.72 1.64
N PHE A 144 -24.20 17.53 2.70
CA PHE A 144 -25.27 18.41 3.19
C PHE A 144 -24.79 19.86 3.34
#